data_AF-A0A661QYW1-F1
#
_entry.id   AF-A0A661QYW1-F1
#
_cell.length_a   1.000
_cell.length_b   1.000
_cell.length_c   1.000
_cell.angle_alpha   90.00
_cell.angle_beta   90.00
_cell.angle_gamma   90.00
#
_symmetry.space_group_name_H-M   'P 1'
#
loop_
_entity.id
_entity.type
_entity.pdbx_description
1 polymer ?
#
loop_
_entity_poly.entity_id
_entity_poly.type
_entity_poly.pdbx_seq_one_letter_code
_entity_poly.pdbx_strand_id
1 'polypeptide(L)'
;MIKKRVSRSRKRDLNEPDEFITFWTKIFGWISKYKLLFSSALGVMIAIMIVIMGIVYFIKKSEDKAFALLQRGVVKYQTKLKDGTPEKAFLDVEKDFQLIMDKYSNRNAGKLANFICANFSYTAKNYDKAIELYNKSLINFNDELFIKDLILKGLGYAYKAKKDFKTAAGYFEIIASEPDYTLKDEALFNLGELYAALGDHDKSITAFKKILSDHPGSMYIEIVKEKVTG
;
A
#
# COMPACT_ATOMS: atom_id res chain seq x y z
N MET A 1 -60.96 -40.13 -28.08
CA MET A 1 -59.53 -40.20 -27.65
C MET A 1 -58.63 -39.81 -28.81
N ILE A 2 -58.10 -38.58 -28.80
CA ILE A 2 -57.25 -38.07 -29.90
C ILE A 2 -55.80 -38.53 -29.64
N LYS A 3 -55.33 -39.54 -30.38
CA LYS A 3 -53.92 -39.92 -30.41
C LYS A 3 -53.12 -38.81 -31.10
N LYS A 4 -52.44 -37.94 -30.33
CA LYS A 4 -51.46 -36.98 -30.87
C LYS A 4 -50.39 -37.75 -31.66
N ARG A 5 -50.35 -37.60 -32.98
CA ARG A 5 -49.32 -38.17 -33.85
C ARG A 5 -48.01 -37.40 -33.64
N VAL A 6 -47.04 -38.02 -32.97
CA VAL A 6 -45.67 -37.52 -32.88
C VAL A 6 -45.07 -37.46 -34.29
N SER A 7 -44.52 -36.30 -34.69
CA SER A 7 -43.93 -36.10 -36.03
C SER A 7 -42.72 -37.02 -36.24
N ARG A 8 -42.43 -37.41 -37.50
CA ARG A 8 -41.31 -38.29 -37.83
C ARG A 8 -39.95 -37.74 -37.36
N SER A 9 -39.77 -36.41 -37.40
CA SER A 9 -38.57 -35.75 -36.87
C SER A 9 -38.42 -35.96 -35.36
N ARG A 10 -39.50 -35.77 -34.60
CA ARG A 10 -39.49 -35.91 -33.14
C ARG A 10 -39.33 -37.35 -32.67
N LYS A 11 -39.70 -38.33 -33.52
CA LYS A 11 -39.37 -39.75 -33.33
C LYS A 11 -37.90 -40.07 -33.65
N ARG A 12 -37.22 -39.29 -34.49
CA ARG A 12 -35.80 -39.44 -34.80
C ARG A 12 -34.93 -38.92 -33.66
N ASP A 13 -35.26 -37.74 -33.13
CA ASP A 13 -34.55 -37.12 -32.00
C ASP A 13 -34.71 -37.91 -30.67
N LEU A 14 -35.73 -38.77 -30.56
CA LEU A 14 -35.94 -39.68 -29.42
C LEU A 14 -35.08 -40.97 -29.49
N ASN A 15 -34.50 -41.29 -30.64
CA ASN A 15 -33.76 -42.54 -30.89
C ASN A 15 -32.24 -42.34 -31.01
N GLU A 16 -31.76 -41.10 -31.01
CA GLU A 16 -30.33 -40.78 -30.97
C GLU A 16 -29.88 -40.77 -29.51
N PRO A 17 -28.75 -41.41 -29.15
CA PRO A 17 -28.26 -41.36 -27.78
C PRO A 17 -27.97 -39.92 -27.41
N ASP A 18 -28.59 -39.43 -26.33
CA ASP A 18 -28.48 -38.06 -25.85
C ASP A 18 -27.01 -37.59 -25.93
N GLU A 19 -26.77 -36.46 -26.59
CA GLU A 19 -25.42 -35.89 -26.77
C GLU A 19 -24.73 -35.69 -25.41
N PHE A 20 -25.50 -35.37 -24.37
CA PHE A 20 -25.00 -35.25 -23.00
C PHE A 20 -24.52 -36.61 -22.47
N ILE A 21 -25.33 -37.66 -22.61
CA ILE A 21 -24.96 -39.01 -22.17
C ILE A 21 -23.73 -39.50 -22.95
N THR A 22 -23.65 -39.20 -24.24
CA THR A 22 -22.54 -39.61 -25.11
C THR A 22 -21.24 -38.86 -24.78
N PHE A 23 -21.34 -37.57 -24.42
CA PHE A 23 -20.22 -36.77 -23.94
C PHE A 23 -19.69 -37.32 -22.59
N TRP A 24 -20.58 -37.57 -21.63
CA TRP A 24 -20.19 -38.12 -20.33
C TRP A 24 -19.62 -39.53 -20.44
N THR A 25 -20.18 -40.41 -21.27
CA THR A 25 -19.65 -41.77 -21.47
C THR A 25 -18.27 -41.77 -22.10
N LYS A 26 -17.99 -40.88 -23.07
CA LYS A 26 -16.63 -40.68 -23.61
C LYS A 26 -15.67 -40.19 -22.53
N ILE A 27 -16.07 -39.21 -21.71
CA ILE A 27 -15.26 -38.69 -20.61
C ILE A 27 -14.96 -39.78 -19.57
N PHE A 28 -15.97 -40.51 -19.10
CA PHE A 28 -15.80 -41.61 -18.16
C PHE A 28 -14.97 -42.75 -18.74
N GLY A 29 -15.15 -43.06 -20.02
CA GLY A 29 -14.32 -44.02 -20.75
C GLY A 29 -12.84 -43.59 -20.76
N TRP A 30 -12.57 -42.33 -21.04
CA TRP A 30 -11.21 -41.76 -21.04
C TRP A 30 -10.58 -41.75 -19.64
N ILE A 31 -11.33 -41.28 -18.63
CA ILE A 31 -10.92 -41.36 -17.23
C ILE A 31 -10.66 -42.82 -16.84
N SER A 32 -11.48 -43.77 -17.29
CA SER A 32 -11.32 -45.20 -17.01
C SER A 32 -10.05 -45.80 -17.60
N LYS A 33 -9.64 -45.32 -18.78
CA LYS A 33 -8.44 -45.75 -19.49
C LYS A 33 -7.17 -45.19 -18.85
N TYR A 34 -7.23 -43.99 -18.28
CA TYR A 34 -6.10 -43.30 -17.66
C TYR A 34 -6.23 -43.16 -16.13
N LYS A 35 -7.02 -44.01 -15.46
CA LYS A 35 -7.34 -43.91 -14.01
C LYS A 35 -6.11 -43.71 -13.13
N LEU A 36 -5.02 -44.43 -13.41
CA LEU A 36 -3.78 -44.36 -12.64
C LEU A 36 -3.03 -43.03 -12.82
N LEU A 37 -3.00 -42.50 -14.04
CA LEU A 37 -2.41 -41.18 -14.31
C LEU A 37 -3.26 -40.06 -13.72
N PHE A 38 -4.59 -40.19 -13.80
CA PHE A 38 -5.51 -39.20 -13.23
C PHE A 38 -5.49 -39.20 -11.70
N SER A 39 -5.46 -40.37 -11.05
CA SER A 39 -5.39 -40.47 -9.58
C SER A 39 -4.06 -39.98 -9.02
N SER A 40 -2.94 -40.27 -9.71
CA SER A 40 -1.63 -39.73 -9.32
C SER A 40 -1.54 -38.22 -9.53
N ALA A 41 -2.06 -37.69 -10.65
CA ALA A 41 -2.13 -36.24 -10.89
C ALA A 41 -3.00 -35.52 -9.84
N LEU A 42 -4.15 -36.10 -9.48
CA LEU A 42 -5.02 -35.56 -8.42
C LEU A 42 -4.31 -35.57 -7.06
N GLY A 43 -3.60 -36.66 -6.73
CA GLY A 43 -2.80 -36.74 -5.51
C GLY A 43 -1.71 -35.67 -5.43
N VAL A 44 -1.00 -35.43 -6.54
CA VAL A 44 0.01 -34.36 -6.64
C VAL A 44 -0.64 -32.99 -6.46
N MET A 45 -1.81 -32.73 -7.09
CA MET A 45 -2.53 -31.46 -6.89
C MET A 45 -2.94 -31.24 -5.43
N ILE A 46 -3.46 -32.28 -4.75
CA ILE A 46 -3.82 -32.19 -3.33
C ILE A 46 -2.57 -31.92 -2.47
N ALA A 47 -1.46 -32.60 -2.74
CA ALA A 47 -0.20 -32.37 -2.04
C ALA A 47 0.29 -30.92 -2.23
N ILE A 48 0.25 -30.38 -3.46
CA ILE A 48 0.57 -28.98 -3.74
C ILE A 48 -0.36 -28.04 -2.98
N MET A 49 -1.67 -28.32 -2.95
CA MET A 49 -2.63 -27.50 -2.22
C MET A 49 -2.34 -27.48 -0.71
N ILE A 50 -2.00 -28.61 -0.10
CA ILE A 50 -1.63 -28.69 1.31
C ILE A 50 -0.35 -27.89 1.58
N VAL A 51 0.65 -27.97 0.69
CA VAL A 51 1.88 -27.18 0.80
C VAL A 51 1.59 -25.67 0.70
N ILE A 52 0.79 -25.25 -0.28
CA ILE A 52 0.37 -23.85 -0.42
C ILE A 52 -0.38 -23.38 0.83
N MET A 53 -1.32 -24.17 1.34
CA MET A 53 -2.03 -23.86 2.58
C MET A 53 -1.08 -23.71 3.78
N GLY A 54 -0.09 -24.59 3.90
CA GLY A 54 0.93 -24.51 4.94
C GLY A 54 1.77 -23.23 4.84
N ILE A 55 2.19 -22.85 3.63
CA ILE A 55 2.93 -21.61 3.35
C ILE A 55 2.07 -20.39 3.70
N VAL A 56 0.83 -20.32 3.20
CA VAL A 56 -0.09 -19.21 3.47
C VAL A 56 -0.36 -19.08 4.97
N TYR A 57 -0.59 -20.20 5.67
CA TYR A 57 -0.77 -20.21 7.12
C TYR A 57 0.47 -19.68 7.87
N PHE A 58 1.67 -20.11 7.47
CA PHE A 58 2.90 -19.64 8.09
C PHE A 58 3.14 -18.14 7.83
N ILE A 59 2.90 -17.67 6.61
CA ILE A 59 2.96 -16.24 6.25
C ILE A 59 1.99 -15.46 7.13
N LYS A 60 0.71 -15.83 7.15
CA LYS A 60 -0.31 -15.16 7.97
C LYS A 60 0.06 -15.14 9.46
N LYS A 61 0.48 -16.27 10.02
CA LYS A 61 0.90 -16.35 11.42
C LYS A 61 2.11 -15.47 11.72
N SER A 62 3.06 -15.39 10.80
CA SER A 62 4.22 -14.50 10.96
C SER A 62 3.84 -13.02 10.81
N GLU A 63 2.87 -12.71 9.95
CA GLU A 63 2.30 -11.37 9.77
C GLU A 63 1.56 -10.91 11.04
N ASP A 64 0.68 -11.74 11.60
CA ASP A 64 -0.07 -11.44 12.82
C ASP A 64 0.86 -11.14 14.01
N LYS A 65 1.95 -11.93 14.14
CA LYS A 65 2.98 -11.69 15.17
C LYS A 65 3.71 -10.37 14.96
N ALA A 66 4.05 -10.06 13.71
CA ALA A 66 4.74 -8.83 13.36
C ALA A 66 3.85 -7.60 13.64
N PHE A 67 2.56 -7.65 13.29
CA PHE A 67 1.59 -6.61 13.61
C PHE A 67 1.38 -6.44 15.11
N ALA A 68 1.28 -7.53 15.87
CA ALA A 68 1.16 -7.45 17.33
C ALA A 68 2.37 -6.75 17.97
N LEU A 69 3.59 -7.04 17.49
CA LEU A 69 4.80 -6.37 17.94
C LEU A 69 4.82 -4.89 17.54
N LEU A 70 4.42 -4.59 16.30
CA LEU A 70 4.32 -3.23 15.79
C LEU A 70 3.34 -2.38 16.62
N GLN A 71 2.13 -2.89 16.85
CA GLN A 71 1.11 -2.25 17.67
C GLN A 71 1.62 -2.02 19.10
N ARG A 72 2.26 -3.02 19.71
CA ARG A 72 2.87 -2.88 21.04
C ARG A 72 3.93 -1.78 21.06
N GLY A 73 4.79 -1.71 20.03
CA GLY A 73 5.80 -0.67 19.89
C GLY A 73 5.20 0.72 19.77
N VAL A 74 4.16 0.88 18.93
CA VAL A 74 3.43 2.15 18.77
C VAL A 74 2.77 2.60 20.08
N VAL A 75 2.07 1.71 20.77
CA VAL A 75 1.43 2.03 22.06
C VAL A 75 2.48 2.41 23.10
N LYS A 76 3.60 1.67 23.16
CA LYS A 76 4.71 1.99 24.06
C LYS A 76 5.27 3.38 23.77
N TYR A 77 5.49 3.73 22.50
CA TYR A 77 5.93 5.06 22.08
C TYR A 77 4.94 6.14 22.53
N GLN A 78 3.65 5.96 22.25
CA GLN A 78 2.60 6.91 22.61
C GLN A 78 2.51 7.13 24.13
N THR A 79 2.61 6.07 24.93
CA THR A 79 2.64 6.17 26.39
C THR A 79 3.87 6.97 26.85
N LYS A 80 5.05 6.65 26.32
CA LYS A 80 6.30 7.35 26.70
C LYS A 80 6.33 8.81 26.23
N LEU A 81 5.67 9.11 25.12
CA LEU A 81 5.53 10.47 24.60
C LEU A 81 4.64 11.34 25.51
N LYS A 82 3.62 10.76 26.16
CA LYS A 82 2.79 11.49 27.14
C LYS A 82 3.56 11.86 28.40
N ASP A 83 4.45 10.98 28.83
CA ASP A 83 5.19 11.10 30.10
C ASP A 83 6.56 11.78 29.94
N GLY A 84 6.98 12.14 28.72
CA GLY A 84 8.35 12.56 28.44
C GLY A 84 8.54 13.27 27.11
N THR A 85 9.79 13.32 26.63
CA THR A 85 10.13 13.97 25.36
C THR A 85 10.08 12.98 24.20
N PRO A 86 9.84 13.45 22.95
CA PRO A 86 9.88 12.60 21.77
C PRO A 86 11.18 11.82 21.60
N GLU A 87 12.33 12.43 21.95
CA GLU A 87 13.65 11.80 21.86
C GLU A 87 13.77 10.60 22.80
N LYS A 88 13.33 10.77 24.05
CA LYS A 88 13.35 9.68 25.03
C LYS A 88 12.35 8.57 24.66
N ALA A 89 11.15 8.94 24.22
CA ALA A 89 10.15 7.99 23.77
C ALA A 89 10.62 7.17 22.57
N PHE A 90 11.34 7.80 21.64
CA PHE A 90 11.95 7.13 20.49
C PHE A 90 13.04 6.13 20.92
N LEU A 91 13.97 6.56 21.78
CA LEU A 91 15.03 5.68 22.30
C LEU A 91 14.48 4.43 23.00
N ASP A 92 13.35 4.57 23.72
CA ASP A 92 12.71 3.46 24.43
C ASP A 92 12.13 2.38 23.48
N VAL A 93 11.78 2.73 22.25
CA VAL A 93 11.15 1.81 21.27
C VAL A 93 12.07 1.45 20.11
N GLU A 94 13.19 2.12 19.93
CA GLU A 94 14.08 1.96 18.78
C GLU A 94 14.50 0.49 18.57
N LYS A 95 14.94 -0.19 19.64
CA LYS A 95 15.33 -1.61 19.59
C LYS A 95 14.16 -2.53 19.24
N ASP A 96 12.96 -2.23 19.73
CA ASP A 96 11.76 -3.02 19.44
C ASP A 96 11.41 -2.91 17.95
N PHE A 97 11.52 -1.71 17.38
CA PHE A 97 11.32 -1.48 15.95
C PHE A 97 12.42 -2.09 15.08
N GLN A 98 13.70 -2.00 15.49
CA GLN A 98 14.81 -2.66 14.80
C GLN A 98 14.58 -4.16 14.70
N LEU A 99 14.17 -4.81 15.80
CA LEU A 99 13.83 -6.23 15.78
C LEU A 99 12.71 -6.56 14.78
N ILE A 100 11.69 -5.70 14.67
CA ILE A 100 10.59 -5.91 13.71
C ILE A 100 11.10 -5.78 12.27
N MET A 101 11.89 -4.74 12.00
CA MET A 101 12.47 -4.47 10.68
C MET A 101 13.42 -5.60 10.23
N ASP A 102 14.20 -6.17 11.14
CA ASP A 102 15.15 -7.24 10.81
C ASP A 102 14.44 -8.58 10.64
N LYS A 103 13.59 -8.96 11.60
CA LYS A 103 12.96 -10.28 11.66
C LYS A 103 11.79 -10.45 10.69
N TYR A 104 11.10 -9.35 10.38
CA TYR A 104 9.88 -9.35 9.56
C TYR A 104 10.00 -8.41 8.36
N SER A 105 11.21 -8.14 7.87
CA SER A 105 11.49 -7.29 6.69
C SER A 105 10.64 -7.64 5.46
N ASN A 106 10.32 -8.92 5.26
CA ASN A 106 9.51 -9.42 4.15
C ASN A 106 8.00 -9.49 4.45
N ARG A 107 7.55 -8.91 5.56
CA ARG A 107 6.15 -8.83 5.99
C ARG A 107 5.65 -7.41 5.90
N ASN A 108 4.34 -7.22 5.74
CA ASN A 108 3.76 -5.89 5.60
C ASN A 108 3.99 -5.08 6.88
N ALA A 109 3.86 -5.69 8.05
CA ALA A 109 4.18 -5.03 9.32
C ALA A 109 5.65 -4.58 9.42
N GLY A 110 6.62 -5.36 8.92
CA GLY A 110 8.03 -4.95 8.92
C GLY A 110 8.34 -3.85 7.91
N LYS A 111 7.69 -3.87 6.75
CA LYS A 111 7.73 -2.74 5.80
C LYS A 111 7.16 -1.47 6.43
N LEU A 112 5.98 -1.55 7.05
CA LEU A 112 5.34 -0.43 7.77
C LEU A 112 6.16 0.05 8.98
N ALA A 113 6.91 -0.84 9.63
CA ALA A 113 7.78 -0.47 10.75
C ALA A 113 8.82 0.58 10.34
N ASN A 114 9.35 0.54 9.12
CA ASN A 114 10.25 1.58 8.62
C ASN A 114 9.56 2.94 8.57
N PHE A 115 8.37 3.02 7.95
CA PHE A 115 7.59 4.26 7.85
C PHE A 115 7.24 4.83 9.24
N ILE A 116 6.73 3.99 10.14
CA ILE A 116 6.33 4.42 11.49
C ILE A 116 7.54 4.87 12.30
N CYS A 117 8.64 4.11 12.25
CA CYS A 117 9.89 4.46 12.92
C CYS A 117 10.50 5.75 12.35
N ALA A 118 10.33 6.02 11.05
CA ALA A 118 10.72 7.28 10.42
C ALA A 118 9.93 8.47 10.99
N ASN A 119 8.61 8.33 11.15
CA ASN A 119 7.76 9.36 11.78
C ASN A 119 8.19 9.62 13.24
N PHE A 120 8.49 8.57 14.00
CA PHE A 120 8.98 8.70 15.37
C PHE A 120 10.34 9.39 15.42
N SER A 121 11.25 9.02 14.52
CA SER A 121 12.57 9.65 14.37
C SER A 121 12.45 11.13 14.02
N TYR A 122 11.55 11.49 13.10
CA TYR A 122 11.27 12.87 12.72
C TYR A 122 10.75 13.70 13.91
N THR A 123 9.83 13.13 14.69
CA THR A 123 9.27 13.78 15.88
C THR A 123 10.32 13.97 16.96
N ALA A 124 11.26 13.02 17.09
CA ALA A 124 12.46 13.11 17.91
C ALA A 124 13.56 14.01 17.33
N LYS A 125 13.26 14.78 16.27
CA LYS A 125 14.21 15.67 15.56
C LYS A 125 15.46 14.97 15.02
N ASN A 126 15.46 13.64 14.97
CA ASN A 126 16.50 12.84 14.35
C ASN A 126 16.20 12.73 12.85
N TYR A 127 16.40 13.85 12.15
CA TYR A 127 16.02 13.99 10.74
C TYR A 127 16.84 13.07 9.82
N ASP A 128 18.11 12.83 10.13
CA ASP A 128 18.94 11.89 9.36
C ASP A 128 18.40 10.47 9.42
N LYS A 129 18.03 10.00 10.62
CA LYS A 129 17.42 8.68 10.78
C LYS A 129 16.05 8.60 10.12
N ALA A 130 15.25 9.66 10.23
CA ALA A 130 13.96 9.74 9.56
C ALA A 130 14.11 9.59 8.03
N ILE A 131 15.05 10.32 7.42
CA ILE A 131 15.33 10.25 5.98
C ILE A 131 15.79 8.84 5.57
N GLU A 132 16.70 8.23 6.33
CA GLU A 132 17.15 6.84 6.07
C GLU A 132 15.96 5.86 6.04
N LEU A 133 15.10 5.93 7.04
CA LEU A 133 13.97 5.02 7.20
C LEU A 133 12.85 5.29 6.19
N TYR A 134 12.57 6.55 5.86
CA TYR A 134 11.63 6.89 4.78
C TYR A 134 12.11 6.35 3.43
N ASN A 135 13.40 6.51 3.09
CA ASN A 135 13.95 5.98 1.85
C ASN A 135 13.85 4.46 1.78
N LYS A 136 14.15 3.75 2.88
CA LYS A 136 13.90 2.29 2.99
C LYS A 136 12.44 1.94 2.79
N SER A 137 11.52 2.75 3.33
CA SER A 137 10.09 2.53 3.17
C SER A 137 9.63 2.78 1.74
N LEU A 138 10.18 3.79 1.06
CA LEU A 138 9.80 4.17 -0.30
C LEU A 138 10.05 3.03 -1.29
N ILE A 139 11.15 2.28 -1.11
CA ILE A 139 11.45 1.08 -1.92
C ILE A 139 10.32 0.05 -1.86
N ASN A 140 9.66 -0.08 -0.70
CA ASN A 140 8.62 -1.09 -0.49
C ASN A 140 7.21 -0.66 -0.91
N PHE A 141 6.96 0.65 -0.96
CA PHE A 141 5.63 1.23 -1.18
C PHE A 141 5.56 2.12 -2.42
N ASN A 142 6.53 2.04 -3.33
CA ASN A 142 6.58 2.90 -4.52
C ASN A 142 5.35 2.75 -5.44
N ASP A 143 4.71 1.58 -5.43
CA ASP A 143 3.53 1.29 -6.25
C ASP A 143 2.21 1.56 -5.49
N GLU A 144 2.28 1.84 -4.18
CA GLU A 144 1.12 2.15 -3.33
C GLU A 144 0.98 3.68 -3.20
N LEU A 145 0.38 4.32 -4.22
CA LEU A 145 0.34 5.79 -4.39
C LEU A 145 0.06 6.57 -3.09
N PHE A 146 -0.97 6.18 -2.33
CA PHE A 146 -1.30 6.85 -1.08
C PHE A 146 -0.18 6.78 -0.02
N ILE A 147 0.42 5.60 0.17
CA ILE A 147 1.51 5.42 1.15
C ILE A 147 2.79 6.10 0.64
N LYS A 148 3.05 6.00 -0.67
CA LYS A 148 4.15 6.70 -1.33
C LYS A 148 4.10 8.21 -1.06
N ASP A 149 2.96 8.86 -1.25
CA ASP A 149 2.82 10.30 -1.00
C ASP A 149 3.03 10.66 0.47
N LEU A 150 2.57 9.83 1.41
CA LEU A 150 2.85 10.02 2.83
C LEU A 150 4.36 9.93 3.15
N ILE A 151 5.08 9.03 2.50
CA ILE A 151 6.53 8.88 2.64
C ILE A 151 7.26 10.08 2.02
N LEU A 152 6.88 10.48 0.80
CA LEU A 152 7.45 11.65 0.12
C LEU A 152 7.22 12.92 0.95
N LYS A 153 6.04 13.06 1.55
CA LYS A 153 5.73 14.16 2.46
C LYS A 153 6.63 14.14 3.70
N GLY A 154 6.83 12.97 4.29
CA GLY A 154 7.76 12.78 5.40
C GLY A 154 9.20 13.18 5.06
N LEU A 155 9.67 12.82 3.86
CA LEU A 155 10.97 13.24 3.32
C LEU A 155 11.03 14.76 3.13
N GLY A 156 10.03 15.34 2.47
CA GLY A 156 9.93 16.80 2.27
C GLY A 156 10.02 17.57 3.58
N TYR A 157 9.28 17.15 4.60
CA TYR A 157 9.35 17.75 5.93
C TYR A 157 10.69 17.55 6.63
N ALA A 158 11.29 16.36 6.53
CA ALA A 158 12.60 16.09 7.14
C ALA A 158 13.71 16.96 6.51
N TYR A 159 13.74 17.10 5.18
CA TYR A 159 14.69 17.99 4.50
C TYR A 159 14.41 19.47 4.78
N LYS A 160 13.13 19.88 4.85
CA LYS A 160 12.75 21.25 5.26
C LYS A 160 13.28 21.57 6.66
N ALA A 161 13.14 20.65 7.61
CA ALA A 161 13.64 20.81 8.98
C ALA A 161 15.17 20.89 9.05
N LYS A 162 15.87 20.22 8.13
CA LYS A 162 17.32 20.34 7.93
C LYS A 162 17.75 21.61 7.17
N LYS A 163 16.79 22.47 6.78
CA LYS A 163 17.02 23.66 5.94
C LYS A 163 17.54 23.35 4.53
N ASP A 164 17.44 22.11 4.08
CA ASP A 164 17.68 21.76 2.69
C ASP A 164 16.39 21.96 1.88
N PHE A 165 16.08 23.24 1.64
CA PHE A 165 14.82 23.64 1.00
C PHE A 165 14.73 23.17 -0.45
N LYS A 166 15.87 23.02 -1.14
CA LYS A 166 15.91 22.55 -2.53
C LYS A 166 15.47 21.09 -2.61
N THR A 167 16.05 20.23 -1.76
CA THR A 167 15.67 18.81 -1.74
C THR A 167 14.24 18.63 -1.23
N ALA A 168 13.84 19.40 -0.21
CA ALA A 168 12.46 19.40 0.28
C ALA A 168 11.45 19.75 -0.82
N ALA A 169 11.72 20.80 -1.61
CA ALA A 169 10.86 21.21 -2.71
C ALA A 169 10.71 20.09 -3.73
N GLY A 170 11.80 19.42 -4.12
CA GLY A 170 11.75 18.30 -5.07
C GLY A 170 10.80 17.18 -4.64
N TYR A 171 10.71 16.85 -3.34
CA TYR A 171 9.74 15.86 -2.86
C TYR A 171 8.29 16.33 -2.96
N PHE A 172 8.01 17.60 -2.63
CA PHE A 172 6.66 18.15 -2.77
C PHE A 172 6.27 18.39 -4.23
N GLU A 173 7.22 18.62 -5.14
CA GLU A 173 6.96 18.67 -6.58
C GLU A 173 6.46 17.33 -7.13
N ILE A 174 7.05 16.22 -6.66
CA ILE A 174 6.60 14.88 -7.03
C ILE A 174 5.13 14.70 -6.64
N ILE A 175 4.78 15.00 -5.38
CA ILE A 175 3.40 14.87 -4.87
C ILE A 175 2.44 15.79 -5.67
N ALA A 176 2.83 17.04 -5.91
CA ALA A 176 2.00 17.99 -6.66
C ALA A 176 1.79 17.59 -8.13
N SER A 177 2.68 16.77 -8.69
CA SER A 177 2.61 16.28 -10.07
C SER A 177 1.79 15.00 -10.26
N GLU A 178 1.52 14.24 -9.18
CA GLU A 178 0.77 12.99 -9.28
C GLU A 178 -0.69 13.25 -9.70
N PRO A 179 -1.43 12.30 -10.28
CA PRO A 179 -2.85 12.52 -10.61
C PRO A 179 -3.76 12.59 -9.38
N ASP A 180 -3.40 11.88 -8.29
CA ASP A 180 -4.17 11.84 -7.05
C ASP A 180 -4.27 13.24 -6.43
N TYR A 181 -5.40 13.53 -5.80
CA TYR A 181 -5.74 14.85 -5.30
C TYR A 181 -5.48 15.00 -3.79
N THR A 182 -5.31 13.90 -3.06
CA THR A 182 -5.46 13.87 -1.59
C THR A 182 -4.46 14.76 -0.83
N LEU A 183 -3.24 14.93 -1.34
CA LEU A 183 -2.17 15.71 -0.66
C LEU A 183 -1.62 16.87 -1.50
N LYS A 184 -2.27 17.17 -2.64
CA LYS A 184 -1.78 18.18 -3.58
C LYS A 184 -1.81 19.59 -3.04
N ASP A 185 -2.86 19.97 -2.33
CA ASP A 185 -2.98 21.31 -1.77
C ASP A 185 -1.96 21.55 -0.65
N GLU A 186 -1.74 20.56 0.23
CA GLU A 186 -0.66 20.57 1.22
C GLU A 186 0.73 20.64 0.55
N ALA A 187 0.94 19.88 -0.53
CA ALA A 187 2.20 19.91 -1.28
C ALA A 187 2.44 21.26 -1.96
N LEU A 188 1.44 21.82 -2.62
CA LEU A 188 1.49 23.16 -3.24
C LEU A 188 1.74 24.25 -2.20
N PHE A 189 1.12 24.14 -1.01
CA PHE A 189 1.33 25.09 0.07
C PHE A 189 2.79 25.04 0.54
N ASN A 190 3.32 23.84 0.79
CA ASN A 190 4.72 23.66 1.16
C ASN A 190 5.68 24.13 0.05
N LEU A 191 5.38 23.89 -1.22
CA LEU A 191 6.17 24.41 -2.34
C LEU A 191 6.20 25.94 -2.32
N GLY A 192 5.07 26.59 -2.10
CA GLY A 192 5.00 28.04 -1.97
C GLY A 192 5.94 28.57 -0.87
N GLU A 193 5.90 27.96 0.32
CA GLU A 193 6.80 28.34 1.42
C GLU A 193 8.28 28.05 1.13
N LEU A 194 8.58 26.89 0.54
CA LEU A 194 9.94 26.48 0.22
C LEU A 194 10.56 27.35 -0.87
N TYR A 195 9.78 27.71 -1.90
CA TYR A 195 10.22 28.61 -2.95
C TYR A 195 10.48 30.03 -2.44
N ALA A 196 9.63 30.53 -1.54
CA ALA A 196 9.89 31.79 -0.86
C ALA A 196 11.20 31.75 -0.04
N ALA A 197 11.43 30.65 0.70
CA ALA A 197 12.67 30.46 1.46
C ALA A 197 13.93 30.34 0.58
N LEU A 198 13.77 29.90 -0.67
CA LEU A 198 14.82 29.87 -1.69
C LEU A 198 15.01 31.19 -2.45
N GLY A 199 14.14 32.19 -2.22
CA GLY A 199 14.13 33.47 -2.93
C GLY A 199 13.47 33.43 -4.31
N ASP A 200 12.85 32.31 -4.68
CA ASP A 200 12.11 32.15 -5.95
C ASP A 200 10.65 32.59 -5.75
N HIS A 201 10.45 33.90 -5.66
CA HIS A 201 9.14 34.49 -5.39
C HIS A 201 8.10 34.18 -6.49
N ASP A 202 8.52 34.11 -7.75
CA ASP A 202 7.63 33.80 -8.86
C ASP A 202 7.04 32.39 -8.75
N LYS A 203 7.89 31.38 -8.45
CA LYS A 203 7.39 30.01 -8.22
C LYS A 203 6.58 29.91 -6.95
N SER A 204 6.94 30.65 -5.90
CA SER A 204 6.18 30.71 -4.65
C SER A 204 4.73 31.16 -4.91
N ILE A 205 4.55 32.30 -5.55
CA ILE A 205 3.24 32.86 -5.91
C ILE A 205 2.48 31.93 -6.87
N THR A 206 3.19 31.30 -7.81
CA THR A 206 2.57 30.34 -8.74
C THR A 206 2.01 29.13 -8.02
N ALA A 207 2.76 28.54 -7.08
CA ALA A 207 2.29 27.40 -6.28
C ALA A 207 1.07 27.77 -5.43
N PHE A 208 1.11 28.95 -4.79
CA PHE A 208 -0.01 29.49 -4.03
C PHE A 208 -1.26 29.73 -4.89
N LYS A 209 -1.13 30.36 -6.06
CA LYS A 209 -2.26 30.58 -6.98
C LYS A 209 -2.92 29.28 -7.44
N LYS A 210 -2.15 28.20 -7.63
CA LYS A 210 -2.71 26.88 -7.97
C LYS A 210 -3.65 26.34 -6.89
N ILE A 211 -3.39 26.62 -5.61
CA ILE A 211 -4.32 26.24 -4.53
C ILE A 211 -5.65 26.99 -4.68
N LEU A 212 -5.59 28.29 -5.00
CA LEU A 212 -6.80 29.11 -5.18
C LEU A 212 -7.63 28.69 -6.39
N SER A 213 -6.99 28.25 -7.49
CA SER A 213 -7.68 27.83 -8.71
C SER A 213 -8.17 26.39 -8.65
N ASP A 214 -7.31 25.47 -8.22
CA ASP A 214 -7.52 24.03 -8.40
C ASP A 214 -8.05 23.38 -7.11
N HIS A 215 -7.91 24.05 -5.96
CA HIS A 215 -8.25 23.55 -4.62
C HIS A 215 -9.11 24.53 -3.78
N PRO A 216 -10.27 24.98 -4.28
CA PRO A 216 -11.08 26.02 -3.63
C PRO A 216 -11.64 25.64 -2.24
N GLY A 217 -11.65 24.35 -1.89
CA GLY A 217 -12.05 23.84 -0.57
C GLY A 217 -10.88 23.58 0.38
N SER A 218 -9.65 23.92 -0.01
CA SER A 218 -8.46 23.69 0.80
C SER A 218 -8.48 24.51 2.10
N MET A 219 -7.94 23.95 3.18
CA MET A 219 -7.75 24.68 4.43
C MET A 219 -6.74 25.84 4.32
N TYR A 220 -5.95 25.88 3.24
CA TYR A 220 -4.92 26.90 3.04
C TYR A 220 -5.42 28.17 2.35
N ILE A 221 -6.66 28.21 1.84
CA ILE A 221 -7.15 29.30 0.98
C ILE A 221 -6.94 30.70 1.58
N GLU A 222 -7.31 30.92 2.84
CA GLU A 222 -7.21 32.26 3.44
C GLU A 222 -5.76 32.69 3.65
N ILE A 223 -4.90 31.78 4.11
CA ILE A 223 -3.46 32.03 4.29
C ILE A 223 -2.80 32.32 2.94
N VAL A 224 -3.20 31.60 1.90
CA VAL A 224 -2.65 31.72 0.56
C VAL A 224 -3.07 33.03 -0.10
N LYS A 225 -4.32 33.49 0.08
CA LYS A 225 -4.78 34.80 -0.40
C LYS A 225 -3.89 35.92 0.17
N GLU A 226 -3.68 35.92 1.48
CA GLU A 226 -2.83 36.90 2.15
C GLU A 226 -1.41 36.92 1.55
N LYS A 227 -0.79 35.75 1.39
CA LYS A 227 0.56 35.58 0.82
C LYS A 227 0.67 36.01 -0.65
N VAL A 228 -0.42 35.99 -1.41
CA VAL A 228 -0.41 36.40 -2.83
C VAL A 228 -0.66 37.90 -2.98
N THR A 229 -1.34 38.53 -2.02
CA THR A 229 -1.70 39.95 -2.06
C THR A 229 -0.72 40.88 -1.34
N GLY A 230 0.03 40.36 -0.36
CA GLY A 230 1.05 41.10 0.39
C GLY A 230 2.40 41.10 -0.30
#